data_AF-S6B6Y3-F1
#
_entry.id   AF-S6B6Y3-F1
#
_cell.length_a   1.000
_cell.length_b   1.000
_cell.length_c   1.000
_cell.angle_alpha   90.00
_cell.angle_beta   90.00
_cell.angle_gamma   90.00
#
_symmetry.space_group_name_H-M   'P 1'
#
loop_
_entity.id
_entity.type
_entity.pdbx_description
1 polymer ?
#
loop_
_entity_poly.entity_id
_entity_poly.type
_entity_poly.pdbx_seq_one_letter_code
_entity_poly.pdbx_strand_id
1 'polypeptide(L)'
;MVSLNALFKLFVVVAFGLSATATSTDVAQEEPKKESLINGISTENSSTASKDEEVKEATGTSTPGNSDPDEPPMFTVEWYLLPKPLNRASLIDRLPWNLQTAVPRDCNQPILPVVEKRIRDHLTWLEKKKEKESSSAQGNTTDISQPPKKPFTSRFFGKKDASTVKPVDVPDLPKYSLEWYFQQKPENRKHLRDRLPYATKGVVAADCREPIPSILEKRIRDYFSLYTVDWYLLPKEENRTALRYVLPKDLADRVPEDCNEPIDPEVEAIIKEHFTVTEKKERPNRFCFFHF
;
A
#
# COMPACT_ATOMS: atom_id res chain seq x y z
N MET A 1 -44.76 -7.63 -20.29
CA MET A 1 -44.39 -7.43 -18.87
C MET A 1 -44.46 -8.79 -18.20
N VAL A 2 -43.31 -9.40 -17.87
CA VAL A 2 -43.24 -10.72 -17.21
C VAL A 2 -42.58 -10.51 -15.85
N SER A 3 -43.30 -10.94 -14.82
CA SER A 3 -43.01 -10.76 -13.39
C SER A 3 -41.97 -11.77 -12.87
N LEU A 4 -40.87 -11.28 -12.30
CA LEU A 4 -39.86 -12.07 -11.57
C LEU A 4 -39.98 -11.80 -10.06
N ASN A 5 -40.99 -12.37 -9.39
CA ASN A 5 -41.21 -12.11 -7.95
C ASN A 5 -41.48 -13.35 -7.08
N ALA A 6 -40.85 -14.50 -7.37
CA ALA A 6 -41.20 -15.75 -6.68
C ALA A 6 -40.04 -16.55 -6.05
N LEU A 7 -38.79 -16.06 -6.02
CA LEU A 7 -37.62 -16.92 -5.72
C LEU A 7 -36.88 -16.67 -4.39
N PHE A 8 -37.34 -15.79 -3.50
CA PHE A 8 -36.61 -15.44 -2.26
C PHE A 8 -37.10 -16.10 -0.95
N LYS A 9 -38.01 -17.09 -0.99
CA LYS A 9 -38.60 -17.69 0.23
C LYS A 9 -38.00 -19.03 0.70
N LEU A 10 -36.71 -19.31 0.43
CA LEU A 10 -36.14 -20.63 0.78
C LEU A 10 -34.82 -20.64 1.57
N PHE A 11 -34.49 -19.59 2.32
CA PHE A 11 -33.38 -19.65 3.29
C PHE A 11 -33.80 -19.13 4.66
N VAL A 12 -34.62 -19.91 5.34
CA VAL A 12 -34.77 -19.89 6.80
C VAL A 12 -34.58 -21.33 7.26
N VAL A 13 -33.80 -21.50 8.33
CA VAL A 13 -33.46 -22.76 9.02
C VAL A 13 -32.23 -23.51 8.49
N VAL A 14 -31.03 -23.13 8.96
CA VAL A 14 -29.96 -24.10 9.30
C VAL A 14 -29.21 -23.64 10.56
N ALA A 15 -29.55 -24.30 11.67
CA ALA A 15 -28.73 -24.72 12.81
C ALA A 15 -27.79 -23.72 13.51
N PHE A 16 -28.32 -23.14 14.59
CA PHE A 16 -27.58 -22.69 15.77
C PHE A 16 -27.03 -23.93 16.50
N GLY A 17 -25.77 -24.28 16.24
CA GLY A 17 -25.08 -25.41 16.87
C GLY A 17 -24.14 -24.94 17.97
N LEU A 18 -24.64 -24.89 19.22
CA LEU A 18 -23.84 -24.80 20.44
C LEU A 18 -22.92 -26.02 20.55
N SER A 19 -21.62 -25.80 20.76
CA SER A 19 -20.73 -26.83 21.34
C SER A 19 -19.67 -26.16 22.19
N ALA A 20 -20.01 -26.03 23.46
CA ALA A 20 -19.04 -25.88 24.54
C ALA A 20 -18.54 -27.27 24.93
N THR A 21 -17.22 -27.46 24.96
CA THR A 21 -16.62 -28.60 25.64
C THR A 21 -15.39 -28.09 26.40
N ALA A 22 -15.61 -27.78 27.67
CA ALA A 22 -14.55 -27.55 28.64
C ALA A 22 -13.95 -28.92 29.02
N THR A 23 -12.64 -29.08 28.87
CA THR A 23 -11.89 -30.18 29.49
C THR A 23 -10.92 -29.56 30.47
N SER A 24 -11.30 -29.58 31.74
CA SER A 24 -10.43 -29.31 32.88
C SER A 24 -9.55 -30.54 33.08
N THR A 25 -8.23 -30.38 33.03
CA THR A 25 -7.29 -31.39 33.53
C THR A 25 -6.48 -30.75 34.64
N ASP A 26 -6.86 -31.14 35.85
CA ASP A 26 -6.13 -31.02 37.09
C ASP A 26 -4.89 -31.91 37.02
N VAL A 27 -3.69 -31.32 37.15
CA VAL A 27 -2.46 -32.09 37.43
C VAL A 27 -1.65 -31.34 38.48
N ALA A 28 -1.42 -32.08 39.55
CA ALA A 28 -0.71 -31.78 40.76
C ALA A 28 0.69 -31.16 40.58
N GLN A 29 0.92 -30.22 41.48
CA GLN A 29 2.18 -29.69 41.98
C GLN A 29 3.13 -30.82 42.45
N GLU A 30 4.36 -30.86 41.93
CA GLU A 30 5.54 -31.33 42.67
C GLU A 30 6.76 -30.46 42.37
N GLU A 31 7.33 -29.93 43.44
CA GLU A 31 8.62 -29.28 43.53
C GLU A 31 9.68 -30.39 43.77
N PRO A 32 10.87 -30.32 43.17
CA PRO A 32 12.03 -30.39 44.06
C PRO A 32 13.26 -29.57 43.63
N LYS A 33 13.84 -28.95 44.65
CA LYS A 33 15.25 -28.94 45.07
C LYS A 33 16.35 -28.50 44.09
N LYS A 34 17.03 -27.45 44.57
CA LYS A 34 18.37 -26.98 44.25
C LYS A 34 19.40 -28.11 44.35
N GLU A 35 20.18 -28.30 43.30
CA GLU A 35 21.50 -28.94 43.37
C GLU A 35 22.52 -28.14 42.56
N SER A 36 23.66 -27.91 43.20
CA SER A 36 24.80 -27.09 42.81
C SER A 36 25.86 -27.92 42.08
N LEU A 37 26.29 -27.46 40.91
CA LEU A 37 27.56 -27.83 40.24
C LEU A 37 28.04 -26.53 39.56
N ILE A 38 29.01 -25.76 40.05
CA ILE A 38 30.45 -26.04 40.28
C ILE A 38 31.06 -26.85 39.12
N ASN A 39 31.58 -26.12 38.13
CA ASN A 39 32.76 -26.37 37.30
C ASN A 39 32.92 -25.10 36.43
N GLY A 40 33.94 -24.24 36.55
CA GLY A 40 35.31 -24.48 36.96
C GLY A 40 36.18 -24.76 35.73
N ILE A 41 36.33 -23.81 34.79
CA ILE A 41 37.45 -23.81 33.84
C ILE A 41 37.96 -22.38 33.66
N SER A 42 39.09 -22.13 34.31
CA SER A 42 40.00 -21.01 34.10
C SER A 42 40.82 -21.25 32.84
N THR A 43 40.99 -20.23 32.01
CA THR A 43 42.17 -20.12 31.14
C THR A 43 42.54 -18.65 31.01
N GLU A 44 43.38 -18.22 31.93
CA GLU A 44 44.32 -17.12 31.77
C GLU A 44 45.25 -17.43 30.58
N ASN A 45 45.57 -16.42 29.75
CA ASN A 45 46.87 -16.30 29.07
C ASN A 45 47.05 -14.91 28.42
N SER A 46 47.98 -14.18 29.04
CA SER A 46 49.05 -13.36 28.43
C SER A 46 48.71 -12.13 27.57
N SER A 47 49.19 -11.00 28.08
CA SER A 47 49.43 -9.73 27.42
C SER A 47 50.38 -9.82 26.23
N THR A 48 50.19 -8.93 25.26
CA THR A 48 51.28 -8.40 24.44
C THR A 48 51.00 -6.94 24.13
N ALA A 49 51.86 -6.08 24.66
CA ALA A 49 51.95 -4.67 24.32
C ALA A 49 52.51 -4.53 22.89
N SER A 50 51.93 -3.63 22.10
CA SER A 50 52.60 -3.10 20.91
C SER A 50 52.30 -1.60 20.78
N LYS A 51 53.37 -0.88 20.46
CA LYS A 51 53.51 0.57 20.43
C LYS A 51 52.78 1.24 19.25
N ASP A 52 52.36 2.46 19.53
CA ASP A 52 52.09 3.63 18.71
C ASP A 52 52.43 3.58 17.21
N GLU A 53 51.45 3.94 16.38
CA GLU A 53 51.69 4.66 15.13
C GLU A 53 50.70 5.82 14.99
N GLU A 54 51.27 7.02 15.04
CA GLU A 54 50.65 8.34 14.91
C GLU A 54 50.34 8.62 13.43
N VAL A 55 49.06 8.68 13.04
CA VAL A 55 48.64 9.20 11.72
C VAL A 55 47.40 10.09 11.86
N LYS A 56 47.67 11.39 12.05
CA LYS A 56 46.99 12.61 11.56
C LYS A 56 45.45 12.58 11.34
N GLU A 57 44.76 13.31 12.21
CA GLU A 57 43.57 14.15 11.90
C GLU A 57 43.81 15.08 10.68
N ALA A 58 42.84 15.59 9.92
CA ALA A 58 41.39 15.50 9.85
C ALA A 58 40.96 16.07 8.47
N THR A 59 39.82 15.66 7.93
CA THR A 59 39.02 16.50 7.02
C THR A 59 37.57 16.27 7.35
N GLY A 60 36.96 17.29 7.97
CA GLY A 60 35.64 17.21 8.55
C GLY A 60 34.53 17.10 7.52
N THR A 61 33.53 16.30 7.86
CA THR A 61 32.15 16.57 7.45
C THR A 61 31.25 16.32 8.65
N SER A 62 30.41 17.32 8.94
CA SER A 62 29.63 17.46 10.17
C SER A 62 28.28 16.72 10.08
N THR A 63 27.98 15.92 11.12
CA THR A 63 26.66 15.84 11.82
C THR A 63 25.54 14.96 11.22
N PRO A 64 24.61 14.34 12.01
CA PRO A 64 24.66 13.78 13.38
C PRO A 64 24.08 12.34 13.49
N GLY A 65 24.44 11.63 14.57
CA GLY A 65 23.64 10.52 15.09
C GLY A 65 24.48 9.53 15.88
N ASN A 66 24.46 9.67 17.20
CA ASN A 66 25.02 8.69 18.15
C ASN A 66 24.55 7.29 17.77
N SER A 67 25.41 6.57 17.06
CA SER A 67 25.22 5.15 16.82
C SER A 67 26.12 4.48 17.85
N ASP A 68 25.52 3.72 18.76
CA ASP A 68 26.31 2.74 19.49
C ASP A 68 27.12 1.95 18.45
N PRO A 69 28.42 1.73 18.67
CA PRO A 69 29.29 1.08 17.68
C PRO A 69 28.81 -0.33 17.29
N ASP A 70 27.89 -0.90 18.08
CA ASP A 70 27.31 -2.23 17.87
C ASP A 70 26.00 -2.22 17.04
N GLU A 71 25.45 -1.06 16.67
CA GLU A 71 24.19 -1.01 15.92
C GLU A 71 24.42 -1.12 14.40
N PRO A 72 23.76 -2.07 13.70
CA PRO A 72 23.91 -2.22 12.27
C PRO A 72 23.50 -0.95 11.50
N PRO A 73 24.07 -0.69 10.32
CA PRO A 73 23.74 0.47 9.52
C PRO A 73 22.24 0.57 9.26
N MET A 74 21.69 1.79 9.31
CA MET A 74 20.26 2.03 9.12
C MET A 74 19.77 1.45 7.79
N PHE A 75 18.60 0.79 7.83
CA PHE A 75 17.97 0.11 6.68
C PHE A 75 18.69 -1.12 6.11
N THR A 76 19.67 -1.65 6.82
CA THR A 76 20.15 -3.03 6.55
C THR A 76 19.11 -4.06 7.02
N VAL A 77 19.22 -5.28 6.49
CA VAL A 77 18.34 -6.40 6.90
C VAL A 77 18.41 -6.61 8.42
N GLU A 78 19.60 -6.58 9.01
CA GLU A 78 19.77 -6.75 10.47
C GLU A 78 19.15 -5.59 11.24
N TRP A 79 19.29 -4.35 10.75
CA TRP A 79 18.65 -3.20 11.37
C TRP A 79 17.12 -3.38 11.45
N TYR A 80 16.48 -3.84 10.37
CA TYR A 80 15.03 -4.05 10.37
C TYR A 80 14.55 -5.11 11.37
N LEU A 81 15.39 -6.09 11.68
CA LEU A 81 15.03 -7.22 12.55
C LEU A 81 15.25 -6.93 14.04
N LEU A 82 15.87 -5.81 14.38
CA LEU A 82 16.02 -5.39 15.78
C LEU A 82 14.64 -5.19 16.45
N PRO A 83 14.48 -5.56 17.73
CA PRO A 83 13.25 -5.39 18.50
C PRO A 83 13.07 -3.94 18.97
N LYS A 84 13.24 -2.97 18.08
CA LYS A 84 13.04 -1.54 18.34
C LYS A 84 11.75 -1.07 17.65
N PRO A 85 10.94 -0.20 18.29
CA PRO A 85 9.67 0.28 17.72
C PRO A 85 9.80 0.90 16.33
N LEU A 86 10.84 1.73 16.12
CA LEU A 86 11.08 2.39 14.83
C LEU A 86 11.40 1.38 13.72
N ASN A 87 12.25 0.42 14.02
CA ASN A 87 12.70 -0.62 13.10
C ASN A 87 11.52 -1.51 12.71
N ARG A 88 10.68 -1.86 13.69
CA ARG A 88 9.47 -2.67 13.50
C ARG A 88 8.43 -2.00 12.60
N ALA A 89 8.13 -0.72 12.85
CA ALA A 89 7.21 0.05 12.01
C ALA A 89 7.75 0.16 10.57
N SER A 90 9.03 0.49 10.44
CA SER A 90 9.70 0.62 9.14
C SER A 90 9.75 -0.71 8.37
N LEU A 91 9.93 -1.83 9.07
CA LEU A 91 9.89 -3.17 8.49
C LEU A 91 8.48 -3.47 7.97
N ILE A 92 7.43 -3.25 8.77
CA ILE A 92 6.03 -3.50 8.39
C ILE A 92 5.67 -2.70 7.14
N ASP A 93 6.00 -1.41 7.08
CA ASP A 93 5.68 -0.56 5.93
C ASP A 93 6.33 -1.04 4.62
N ARG A 94 7.47 -1.73 4.72
CA ARG A 94 8.25 -2.19 3.56
C ARG A 94 7.89 -3.59 3.09
N LEU A 95 7.23 -4.39 3.92
CA LEU A 95 6.86 -5.77 3.60
C LEU A 95 5.58 -5.85 2.76
N PRO A 96 5.37 -6.93 2.00
CA PRO A 96 4.07 -7.22 1.40
C PRO A 96 3.06 -7.61 2.47
N TRP A 97 1.77 -7.35 2.22
CA TRP A 97 0.66 -7.49 3.19
C TRP A 97 0.67 -8.82 3.98
N ASN A 98 0.88 -9.94 3.28
CA ASN A 98 0.91 -11.27 3.91
C ASN A 98 2.02 -11.45 4.95
N LEU A 99 3.15 -10.74 4.80
CA LEU A 99 4.22 -10.71 5.80
C LEU A 99 3.98 -9.64 6.86
N GLN A 100 3.37 -8.51 6.51
CA GLN A 100 3.00 -7.47 7.48
C GLN A 100 2.13 -8.01 8.62
N THR A 101 1.12 -8.82 8.27
CA THR A 101 0.21 -9.42 9.26
C THR A 101 0.86 -10.49 10.14
N ALA A 102 1.99 -11.04 9.69
CA ALA A 102 2.73 -12.08 10.41
C ALA A 102 3.81 -11.51 11.35
N VAL A 103 4.14 -10.21 11.22
CA VAL A 103 5.10 -9.52 12.07
C VAL A 103 4.38 -8.96 13.31
N PRO A 104 4.76 -9.36 14.52
CA PRO A 104 4.19 -8.80 15.74
C PRO A 104 4.43 -7.29 15.83
N ARG A 105 3.39 -6.53 16.18
CA ARG A 105 3.49 -5.08 16.41
C ARG A 105 4.21 -4.76 17.72
N ASP A 106 4.04 -5.60 18.73
CA ASP A 106 4.77 -5.50 19.98
C ASP A 106 6.23 -5.91 19.76
N CYS A 107 7.16 -5.02 20.10
CA CYS A 107 8.59 -5.25 19.93
C CYS A 107 9.15 -6.25 20.94
N ASN A 108 8.44 -6.50 22.04
CA ASN A 108 8.81 -7.54 23.02
C ASN A 108 8.49 -8.95 22.51
N GLN A 109 7.64 -9.07 21.48
CA GLN A 109 7.33 -10.35 20.86
C GLN A 109 8.34 -10.65 19.74
N PRO A 110 9.09 -11.75 19.83
CA PRO A 110 10.03 -12.13 18.79
C PRO A 110 9.29 -12.46 17.50
N ILE A 111 9.92 -12.15 16.37
CA ILE A 111 9.42 -12.60 15.06
C ILE A 111 9.66 -14.11 15.00
N LEU A 112 8.63 -14.87 14.61
CA LEU A 112 8.79 -16.32 14.45
C LEU A 112 9.88 -16.63 13.41
N PRO A 113 10.76 -17.62 13.64
CA PRO A 113 11.87 -17.91 12.72
C PRO A 113 11.44 -18.17 11.27
N VAL A 114 10.27 -18.79 11.08
CA VAL A 114 9.69 -19.04 9.75
C VAL A 114 9.32 -17.73 9.05
N VAL A 115 8.81 -16.75 9.79
CA VAL A 115 8.44 -15.42 9.28
C VAL A 115 9.70 -14.60 9.01
N GLU A 116 10.67 -14.62 9.92
CA GLU A 116 11.96 -13.95 9.76
C GLU A 116 12.68 -14.40 8.48
N LYS A 117 12.74 -15.72 8.24
CA LYS A 117 13.34 -16.26 7.01
C LYS A 117 12.70 -15.68 5.75
N ARG A 118 11.35 -15.63 5.69
CA ARG A 118 10.61 -15.06 4.56
C ARG A 118 10.86 -13.57 4.39
N ILE A 119 11.00 -12.84 5.49
CA ILE A 119 11.35 -11.42 5.48
C ILE A 119 12.74 -11.22 4.87
N ARG A 120 13.74 -11.99 5.31
CA ARG A 120 15.10 -11.96 4.77
C ARG A 120 15.09 -12.26 3.27
N ASP A 121 14.43 -13.33 2.85
CA ASP A 121 14.28 -13.69 1.43
C ASP A 121 13.69 -12.55 0.60
N HIS A 122 12.64 -11.88 1.11
CA HIS A 122 12.00 -10.76 0.44
C HIS A 122 12.91 -9.53 0.33
N LEU A 123 13.61 -9.17 1.41
CA LEU A 123 14.52 -8.03 1.41
C LEU A 123 15.73 -8.26 0.49
N THR A 124 16.32 -9.46 0.50
CA THR A 124 17.38 -9.84 -0.44
C THR A 124 16.90 -9.81 -1.90
N TRP A 125 15.66 -10.22 -2.16
CA TRP A 125 15.08 -10.09 -3.51
C TRP A 125 14.94 -8.62 -3.95
N LEU A 126 14.52 -7.72 -3.04
CA LEU A 126 14.44 -6.28 -3.31
C LEU A 126 15.81 -5.66 -3.60
N GLU A 127 16.85 -6.04 -2.85
CA GLU A 127 18.22 -5.57 -3.08
C GLU A 127 18.72 -5.98 -4.47
N LYS A 128 18.57 -7.26 -4.83
CA LYS A 128 18.91 -7.75 -6.18
C LYS A 128 18.17 -7.03 -7.30
N LYS A 129 16.92 -6.62 -7.04
CA LYS A 129 16.14 -5.85 -8.03
C LYS A 129 16.72 -4.45 -8.23
N LYS A 130 17.11 -3.77 -7.14
CA LYS A 130 17.77 -2.46 -7.20
C LYS A 130 19.11 -2.51 -7.93
N GLU A 131 19.92 -3.53 -7.68
CA GLU A 131 21.20 -3.71 -8.38
C GLU A 131 21.03 -3.88 -9.90
N LYS A 132 20.00 -4.63 -10.33
CA LYS A 132 19.66 -4.78 -11.75
C LYS A 132 19.19 -3.47 -12.38
N GLU A 133 18.39 -2.69 -11.66
CA GLU A 133 17.93 -1.38 -12.13
C GLU A 133 19.09 -0.38 -12.23
N SER A 134 20.00 -0.36 -11.25
CA SER A 134 21.19 0.50 -11.26
C SER A 134 22.19 0.11 -12.36
N SER A 135 22.43 -1.19 -12.58
CA SER A 135 23.32 -1.65 -13.66
C SER A 135 22.74 -1.41 -15.05
N SER A 136 21.42 -1.49 -15.21
CA SER A 136 20.74 -1.16 -16.47
C SER A 136 20.81 0.32 -16.83
N ALA A 137 20.97 1.22 -15.85
CA ALA A 137 21.07 2.65 -16.09
C ALA A 137 22.47 3.08 -16.60
N GLN A 138 23.49 2.23 -16.42
CA GLN A 138 24.89 2.56 -16.71
C GLN A 138 25.39 1.99 -18.04
N GLY A 139 24.65 1.06 -18.65
CA GLY A 139 24.93 0.51 -19.97
C GLY A 139 24.07 1.14 -21.04
N ASN A 140 24.46 2.31 -21.57
CA ASN A 140 24.31 2.75 -22.97
C ASN A 140 24.63 4.25 -23.11
N THR A 141 25.88 4.63 -22.82
CA THR A 141 26.53 5.75 -23.51
C THR A 141 27.54 5.18 -24.49
N THR A 142 27.10 4.25 -25.34
CA THR A 142 27.86 3.95 -26.56
C THR A 142 27.79 5.20 -27.40
N ASP A 143 28.96 5.77 -27.67
CA ASP A 143 29.23 6.83 -28.63
C ASP A 143 28.69 6.41 -30.00
N ILE A 144 27.39 6.60 -30.21
CA ILE A 144 26.77 6.57 -31.53
C ILE A 144 27.17 7.90 -32.15
N SER A 145 28.37 7.87 -32.76
CA SER A 145 28.75 8.80 -33.82
C SER A 145 27.50 9.18 -34.62
N GLN A 146 27.17 10.46 -34.58
CA GLN A 146 25.99 11.00 -35.26
C GLN A 146 25.99 10.52 -36.72
N PRO A 147 24.98 9.75 -37.17
CA PRO A 147 24.85 9.52 -38.59
C PRO A 147 24.62 10.89 -39.26
N PRO A 148 25.29 11.16 -40.40
CA PRO A 148 25.19 12.45 -41.06
C PRO A 148 23.71 12.76 -41.34
N LYS A 149 23.28 13.94 -40.87
CA LYS A 149 21.94 14.50 -41.07
C LYS A 149 21.65 14.61 -42.58
N LYS A 150 21.11 13.53 -43.16
CA LYS A 150 20.43 13.64 -44.45
C LYS A 150 19.01 14.15 -44.16
N PRO A 151 18.57 15.22 -44.85
CA PRO A 151 17.21 15.72 -44.69
C PRO A 151 16.23 14.62 -45.13
N PHE A 152 15.49 14.09 -44.18
CA PHE A 152 14.41 13.13 -44.42
C PHE A 152 13.23 13.86 -45.06
N THR A 153 13.39 14.18 -46.34
CA THR A 153 12.28 14.63 -47.18
C THR A 153 11.47 13.39 -47.56
N SER A 154 10.30 13.29 -46.92
CA SER A 154 9.04 12.86 -47.53
C SER A 154 9.13 11.75 -48.58
N ARG A 155 9.02 10.48 -48.18
CA ARG A 155 8.69 9.44 -49.17
C ARG A 155 7.82 8.27 -48.69
N PHE A 156 7.16 8.37 -47.52
CA PHE A 156 6.35 7.25 -47.01
C PHE A 156 4.98 7.60 -46.44
N PHE A 157 4.40 8.74 -46.82
CA PHE A 157 2.95 8.91 -46.72
C PHE A 157 2.36 8.99 -48.12
N GLY A 158 2.01 7.81 -48.64
CA GLY A 158 0.99 7.73 -49.67
C GLY A 158 -0.25 8.44 -49.13
N LYS A 159 -0.68 9.48 -49.83
CA LYS A 159 -2.04 10.03 -49.72
C LYS A 159 -3.01 8.87 -49.92
N LYS A 160 -3.54 8.34 -48.83
CA LYS A 160 -4.74 7.55 -48.84
C LYS A 160 -5.73 8.35 -48.01
N ASP A 161 -6.78 8.77 -48.67
CA ASP A 161 -7.76 9.74 -48.22
C ASP A 161 -8.17 9.45 -46.78
N ALA A 162 -7.65 10.27 -45.87
CA ALA A 162 -7.99 10.23 -44.47
C ALA A 162 -9.44 10.69 -44.36
N SER A 163 -10.31 9.69 -44.32
CA SER A 163 -11.68 9.76 -43.85
C SER A 163 -11.78 10.79 -42.73
N THR A 164 -12.63 11.77 -42.94
CA THR A 164 -13.09 12.79 -42.01
C THR A 164 -13.77 12.12 -40.81
N VAL A 165 -13.02 11.44 -39.96
CA VAL A 165 -13.47 11.03 -38.64
C VAL A 165 -13.29 12.27 -37.78
N LYS A 166 -14.38 13.04 -37.65
CA LYS A 166 -14.45 14.10 -36.64
C LYS A 166 -14.00 13.47 -35.32
N PRO A 167 -13.09 14.12 -34.55
CA PRO A 167 -12.75 13.63 -33.22
C PRO A 167 -14.06 13.40 -32.49
N VAL A 168 -14.28 12.16 -32.07
CA VAL A 168 -15.48 11.82 -31.30
C VAL A 168 -15.37 12.66 -30.03
N ASP A 169 -16.28 13.62 -29.87
CA ASP A 169 -16.40 14.42 -28.65
C ASP A 169 -16.74 13.46 -27.51
N VAL A 170 -15.69 12.95 -26.85
CA VAL A 170 -15.83 12.16 -25.63
C VAL A 170 -16.39 13.12 -24.59
N PRO A 171 -17.58 12.85 -24.02
CA PRO A 171 -18.15 13.70 -22.98
C PRO A 171 -17.13 13.91 -21.87
N ASP A 172 -16.95 15.16 -21.44
CA ASP A 172 -16.08 15.45 -20.31
C ASP A 172 -16.54 14.63 -19.10
N LEU A 173 -15.64 13.77 -18.61
CA LEU A 173 -15.92 12.95 -17.45
C LEU A 173 -16.25 13.85 -16.26
N PRO A 174 -17.19 13.44 -15.39
CA PRO A 174 -17.52 14.20 -14.19
C PRO A 174 -16.24 14.44 -13.38
N LYS A 175 -16.00 15.71 -13.05
CA LYS A 175 -14.85 16.15 -12.25
C LYS A 175 -14.84 15.36 -10.93
N TYR A 176 -13.67 14.85 -10.55
CA TYR A 176 -13.45 14.01 -9.36
C TYR A 176 -14.07 12.60 -9.38
N SER A 177 -14.60 12.14 -10.52
CA SER A 177 -14.86 10.71 -10.69
C SER A 177 -13.57 9.90 -10.61
N LEU A 178 -13.68 8.61 -10.31
CA LEU A 178 -12.53 7.72 -10.25
C LEU A 178 -11.75 7.74 -11.58
N GLU A 179 -12.45 7.68 -12.72
CA GLU A 179 -11.82 7.74 -14.04
C GLU A 179 -11.20 9.11 -14.36
N TRP A 180 -11.76 10.19 -13.82
CA TRP A 180 -11.14 11.52 -13.93
C TRP A 180 -9.75 11.50 -13.31
N TYR A 181 -9.55 10.90 -12.12
CA TYR A 181 -8.23 10.81 -11.49
C TYR A 181 -7.18 10.04 -12.30
N PHE A 182 -7.59 9.06 -13.11
CA PHE A 182 -6.69 8.24 -13.91
C PHE A 182 -6.37 8.83 -15.29
N GLN A 183 -7.05 9.92 -15.71
CA GLN A 183 -6.65 10.65 -16.90
C GLN A 183 -5.26 11.27 -16.73
N GLN A 184 -4.42 11.17 -17.76
CA GLN A 184 -3.05 11.71 -17.78
C GLN A 184 -3.04 13.26 -17.94
N LYS A 185 -3.67 13.95 -17.00
CA LYS A 185 -3.67 15.42 -16.90
C LYS A 185 -2.91 15.86 -15.65
N PRO A 186 -2.14 16.97 -15.68
CA PRO A 186 -1.38 17.44 -14.53
C PRO A 186 -2.26 17.75 -13.30
N GLU A 187 -3.41 18.39 -13.55
CA GLU A 187 -4.39 18.74 -12.51
C GLU A 187 -4.93 17.50 -11.79
N ASN A 188 -5.34 16.50 -12.57
CA ASN A 188 -5.91 15.25 -12.09
C ASN A 188 -4.86 14.49 -11.26
N ARG A 189 -3.61 14.47 -11.72
CA ARG A 189 -2.48 13.86 -11.02
C ARG A 189 -2.21 14.51 -9.67
N LYS A 190 -2.19 15.84 -9.61
CA LYS A 190 -2.02 16.59 -8.37
C LYS A 190 -3.13 16.25 -7.38
N HIS A 191 -4.39 16.33 -7.81
CA HIS A 191 -5.55 16.01 -6.98
C HIS A 191 -5.56 14.54 -6.52
N LEU A 192 -5.15 13.60 -7.37
CA LEU A 192 -5.00 12.19 -6.99
C LEU A 192 -4.00 12.04 -5.84
N ARG A 193 -2.82 12.65 -5.98
CA ARG A 193 -1.76 12.59 -4.95
C ARG A 193 -2.17 13.25 -3.64
N ASP A 194 -2.90 14.37 -3.70
CA ASP A 194 -3.37 15.06 -2.50
C ASP A 194 -4.46 14.28 -1.75
N ARG A 195 -5.21 13.42 -2.46
CA ARG A 195 -6.28 12.59 -1.88
C ARG A 195 -5.80 11.23 -1.39
N LEU A 196 -4.63 10.76 -1.83
CA LEU A 196 -4.06 9.50 -1.39
C LEU A 196 -3.41 9.62 0.00
N PRO A 197 -3.47 8.57 0.83
CA PRO A 197 -2.81 8.55 2.13
C PRO A 197 -1.29 8.64 1.93
N TYR A 198 -0.59 9.15 2.94
CA TYR A 198 0.86 9.48 2.87
C TYR A 198 1.71 8.34 2.27
N ALA A 199 1.47 7.10 2.72
CA ALA A 199 2.17 5.92 2.23
C ALA A 199 1.98 5.62 0.72
N THR A 200 0.86 6.05 0.12
CA THR A 200 0.54 5.82 -1.30
C THR A 200 0.88 7.04 -2.17
N LYS A 201 0.88 8.25 -1.57
CA LYS A 201 1.20 9.52 -2.23
C LYS A 201 2.60 9.56 -2.84
N GLY A 202 3.56 8.91 -2.18
CA GLY A 202 4.95 8.81 -2.66
C GLY A 202 5.14 7.87 -3.84
N VAL A 203 4.23 6.92 -4.04
CA VAL A 203 4.34 5.89 -5.11
C VAL A 203 3.73 6.38 -6.42
N VAL A 204 2.77 7.32 -6.36
CA VAL A 204 2.22 7.96 -7.55
C VAL A 204 3.16 9.10 -7.98
N ALA A 205 3.76 8.95 -9.15
CA ALA A 205 4.65 9.94 -9.74
C ALA A 205 3.99 11.33 -9.88
N ALA A 206 4.80 12.37 -9.78
CA ALA A 206 4.34 13.75 -10.00
C ALA A 206 4.01 14.02 -11.46
N ASP A 207 4.79 13.44 -12.38
CA ASP A 207 4.59 13.58 -13.81
C ASP A 207 3.37 12.75 -14.25
N CYS A 208 2.41 13.41 -14.90
CA CYS A 208 1.22 12.75 -15.43
C CYS A 208 1.51 11.81 -16.62
N ARG A 209 2.67 11.95 -17.27
CA ARG A 209 3.14 11.08 -18.37
C ARG A 209 3.57 9.71 -17.87
N GLU A 210 3.96 9.61 -16.60
CA GLU A 210 4.31 8.33 -15.99
C GLU A 210 3.04 7.50 -15.72
N PRO A 211 2.93 6.30 -16.32
CA PRO A 211 1.78 5.44 -16.10
C PRO A 211 1.75 4.96 -14.66
N ILE A 212 0.55 4.87 -14.08
CA ILE A 212 0.38 4.24 -12.77
C ILE A 212 0.56 2.73 -12.96
N PRO A 213 1.46 2.06 -12.20
CA PRO A 213 1.57 0.61 -12.26
C PRO A 213 0.23 -0.05 -11.97
N SER A 214 -0.17 -1.06 -12.73
CA SER A 214 -1.49 -1.70 -12.62
C SER A 214 -1.83 -2.21 -11.21
N ILE A 215 -0.83 -2.72 -10.48
CA ILE A 215 -0.96 -3.14 -9.07
C ILE A 215 -1.34 -1.96 -8.18
N LEU A 216 -0.69 -0.81 -8.39
CA LEU A 216 -0.96 0.41 -7.64
C LEU A 216 -2.31 1.01 -8.02
N GLU A 217 -2.65 1.03 -9.31
CA GLU A 217 -3.96 1.45 -9.79
C GLU A 217 -5.08 0.66 -9.11
N LYS A 218 -4.97 -0.68 -9.08
CA LYS A 218 -5.95 -1.52 -8.38
C LYS A 218 -6.11 -1.10 -6.91
N ARG A 219 -4.99 -0.90 -6.21
CA ARG A 219 -4.99 -0.48 -4.79
C ARG A 219 -5.59 0.90 -4.60
N ILE A 220 -5.31 1.84 -5.50
CA ILE A 220 -5.92 3.17 -5.50
C ILE A 220 -7.43 3.04 -5.69
N ARG A 221 -7.88 2.26 -6.68
CA ARG A 221 -9.32 2.03 -6.92
C ARG A 221 -9.98 1.42 -5.68
N ASP A 222 -9.38 0.41 -5.06
CA ASP A 222 -9.89 -0.21 -3.84
C ASP A 222 -9.95 0.82 -2.68
N TYR A 223 -8.92 1.64 -2.50
CA TYR A 223 -8.92 2.72 -1.52
C TYR A 223 -10.05 3.72 -1.76
N PHE A 224 -10.16 4.25 -2.98
CA PHE A 224 -11.22 5.19 -3.31
C PHE A 224 -12.61 4.60 -3.11
N SER A 225 -12.77 3.29 -3.29
CA SER A 225 -14.04 2.59 -3.07
C SER A 225 -14.43 2.55 -1.60
N LEU A 226 -13.46 2.30 -0.73
CA LEU A 226 -13.67 2.31 0.72
C LEU A 226 -13.97 3.72 1.24
N TYR A 227 -13.35 4.74 0.65
CA TYR A 227 -13.46 6.14 1.11
C TYR A 227 -14.43 7.00 0.29
N THR A 228 -15.11 6.45 -0.72
CA THR A 228 -16.02 7.23 -1.57
C THR A 228 -17.17 7.80 -0.75
N VAL A 229 -17.78 6.99 0.12
CA VAL A 229 -18.98 7.36 0.86
C VAL A 229 -18.69 8.46 1.87
N ASP A 230 -17.68 8.26 2.73
CA ASP A 230 -17.30 9.25 3.74
C ASP A 230 -16.89 10.57 3.11
N TRP A 231 -16.26 10.53 1.92
CA TRP A 231 -15.95 11.74 1.19
C TRP A 231 -17.24 12.48 0.79
N TYR A 232 -18.23 11.82 0.21
CA TYR A 232 -19.48 12.49 -0.18
C TYR A 232 -20.21 13.13 1.01
N LEU A 233 -20.03 12.60 2.22
CA LEU A 233 -20.68 13.07 3.43
C LEU A 233 -20.02 14.30 4.08
N LEU A 234 -18.82 14.71 3.63
CA LEU A 234 -18.15 15.91 4.15
C LEU A 234 -18.99 17.18 3.89
N PRO A 235 -19.03 18.14 4.84
CA PRO A 235 -19.77 19.40 4.71
C PRO A 235 -18.99 20.40 3.84
N LYS A 236 -18.85 20.07 2.55
CA LYS A 236 -18.20 20.90 1.53
C LYS A 236 -19.09 20.98 0.31
N GLU A 237 -19.12 22.14 -0.33
CA GLU A 237 -19.95 22.42 -1.51
C GLU A 237 -19.70 21.42 -2.65
N GLU A 238 -18.43 21.13 -2.95
CA GLU A 238 -18.05 20.15 -3.99
C GLU A 238 -18.61 18.75 -3.68
N ASN A 239 -18.50 18.34 -2.41
CA ASN A 239 -18.92 17.03 -1.94
C ASN A 239 -20.44 16.89 -1.98
N ARG A 240 -21.16 17.95 -1.60
CA ARG A 240 -22.62 18.01 -1.59
C ARG A 240 -23.20 17.96 -3.00
N THR A 241 -22.62 18.73 -3.92
CA THR A 241 -22.98 18.72 -5.34
C THR A 241 -22.74 17.34 -5.96
N ALA A 242 -21.56 16.76 -5.71
CA ALA A 242 -21.21 15.45 -6.23
C ALA A 242 -22.13 14.35 -5.65
N LEU A 243 -22.44 14.41 -4.35
CA LEU A 243 -23.34 13.48 -3.67
C LEU A 243 -24.74 13.50 -4.31
N ARG A 244 -25.32 14.69 -4.51
CA ARG A 244 -26.65 14.82 -5.15
C ARG A 244 -26.65 14.35 -6.60
N TYR A 245 -25.55 14.54 -7.32
CA TYR A 245 -25.42 14.09 -8.70
C TYR A 245 -25.41 12.55 -8.83
N VAL A 246 -24.74 11.85 -7.91
CA VAL A 246 -24.59 10.38 -7.97
C VAL A 246 -25.77 9.63 -7.34
N LEU A 247 -26.54 10.26 -6.46
CA LEU A 247 -27.68 9.62 -5.81
C LEU A 247 -28.90 9.52 -6.74
N PRO A 248 -29.76 8.51 -6.52
CA PRO A 248 -31.12 8.50 -7.07
C PRO A 248 -31.87 9.78 -6.71
N LYS A 249 -32.73 10.26 -7.60
CA LYS A 249 -33.40 11.56 -7.46
C LYS A 249 -34.13 11.73 -6.12
N ASP A 250 -34.83 10.70 -5.66
CA ASP A 250 -35.56 10.66 -4.39
C ASP A 250 -34.65 10.82 -3.16
N LEU A 251 -33.42 10.32 -3.24
CA LEU A 251 -32.39 10.47 -2.21
C LEU A 251 -31.67 11.82 -2.32
N ALA A 252 -31.38 12.25 -3.55
CA ALA A 252 -30.74 13.53 -3.83
C ALA A 252 -31.58 14.72 -3.35
N ASP A 253 -32.90 14.65 -3.51
CA ASP A 253 -33.85 15.69 -3.07
C ASP A 253 -33.90 15.82 -1.52
N ARG A 254 -33.47 14.77 -0.78
CA ARG A 254 -33.38 14.78 0.70
C ARG A 254 -32.04 15.29 1.23
N VAL A 255 -31.06 15.51 0.36
CA VAL A 255 -29.74 16.02 0.72
C VAL A 255 -29.76 17.55 0.60
N PRO A 256 -29.48 18.31 1.68
CA PRO A 256 -29.46 19.78 1.63
C PRO A 256 -28.54 20.34 0.54
N GLU A 257 -28.89 21.49 -0.05
CA GLU A 257 -28.01 22.20 -1.00
C GLU A 257 -26.87 22.93 -0.27
N ASP A 258 -27.19 23.55 0.87
CA ASP A 258 -26.20 24.23 1.71
C ASP A 258 -25.31 23.20 2.39
N CYS A 259 -23.99 23.34 2.23
CA CYS A 259 -23.02 22.46 2.88
C CYS A 259 -22.90 22.72 4.40
N ASN A 260 -23.37 23.86 4.89
CA ASN A 260 -23.43 24.17 6.32
C ASN A 260 -24.60 23.47 7.03
N GLU A 261 -25.61 23.04 6.28
CA GLU A 261 -26.71 22.25 6.81
C GLU A 261 -26.28 20.78 6.93
N PRO A 262 -26.38 20.18 8.14
CA PRO A 262 -26.06 18.78 8.33
C PRO A 262 -27.07 17.90 7.57
N ILE A 263 -26.61 16.78 7.03
CA ILE A 263 -27.53 15.77 6.49
C ILE A 263 -28.25 15.12 7.67
N ASP A 264 -29.55 14.91 7.53
CA ASP A 264 -30.31 14.12 8.50
C ASP A 264 -29.65 12.74 8.69
N PRO A 265 -29.41 12.27 9.93
CA PRO A 265 -28.76 11.00 10.20
C PRO A 265 -29.45 9.79 9.54
N GLU A 266 -30.77 9.82 9.40
CA GLU A 266 -31.53 8.77 8.70
C GLU A 266 -31.22 8.79 7.19
N VAL A 267 -31.14 9.97 6.59
CA VAL A 267 -30.76 10.14 5.18
C VAL A 267 -29.31 9.68 4.96
N GLU A 268 -28.39 10.04 5.86
CA GLU A 268 -27.01 9.58 5.80
C GLU A 268 -26.90 8.04 5.85
N ALA A 269 -27.68 7.37 6.71
CA ALA A 269 -27.70 5.92 6.80
C ALA A 269 -28.17 5.27 5.49
N ILE A 270 -29.24 5.81 4.87
CA ILE A 270 -29.76 5.31 3.59
C ILE A 270 -28.74 5.54 2.47
N ILE A 271 -28.04 6.67 2.47
CA ILE A 271 -26.96 6.97 1.52
C ILE A 271 -25.84 5.92 1.65
N LYS A 272 -25.39 5.63 2.88
CA LYS A 272 -24.37 4.60 3.14
C LYS A 272 -24.81 3.23 2.66
N GLU A 273 -26.06 2.86 2.91
CA GLU A 273 -26.64 1.61 2.42
C GLU A 273 -26.68 1.56 0.89
N HIS A 274 -27.11 2.64 0.23
CA HIS A 274 -27.18 2.74 -1.23
C HIS A 274 -25.83 2.48 -1.89
N PHE A 275 -24.76 3.13 -1.39
CA PHE A 275 -23.42 2.89 -1.90
C PHE A 275 -22.93 1.45 -1.62
N THR A 276 -23.23 0.90 -0.44
CA THR A 276 -22.88 -0.48 -0.08
C THR A 276 -23.55 -1.50 -1.01
N VAL A 277 -24.84 -1.30 -1.31
CA VAL A 277 -25.61 -2.17 -2.22
C VAL A 277 -25.11 -2.05 -3.66
N THR A 278 -24.85 -0.82 -4.12
CA THR A 278 -24.32 -0.55 -5.46
C THR A 278 -22.95 -1.19 -5.65
N GLU A 279 -22.06 -1.05 -4.67
CA GLU A 279 -20.74 -1.70 -4.69
C GLU A 279 -20.85 -3.22 -4.73
N LYS A 280 -21.74 -3.83 -3.92
CA LYS A 280 -21.99 -5.28 -3.96
C LYS A 280 -22.51 -5.75 -5.31
N LYS A 281 -23.41 -4.99 -5.94
CA LYS A 281 -24.01 -5.31 -7.23
C LYS A 281 -23.02 -5.15 -8.39
N GLU A 282 -22.15 -4.16 -8.33
CA GLU A 282 -21.10 -3.94 -9.33
C GLU A 282 -19.90 -4.90 -9.15
N ARG A 283 -19.75 -5.52 -7.97
CA ARG A 283 -18.60 -6.39 -7.63
C ARG A 283 -18.91 -7.82 -7.19
N PRO A 284 -19.85 -8.57 -7.79
CA PRO A 284 -20.09 -9.95 -7.39
C PRO A 284 -18.84 -10.87 -7.55
N ASN A 285 -17.87 -10.51 -8.40
CA ASN A 285 -16.74 -11.39 -8.74
C ASN A 285 -15.32 -10.90 -8.36
N ARG A 286 -15.15 -9.82 -7.57
CA ARG A 286 -13.79 -9.35 -7.19
C ARG A 286 -13.28 -9.86 -5.85
N PHE A 287 -14.16 -10.31 -4.95
CA PHE A 287 -13.75 -10.80 -3.64
C PHE A 287 -13.29 -12.28 -3.62
N CYS A 288 -13.51 -13.05 -4.69
CA CYS A 288 -13.06 -14.44 -4.77
C CYS A 288 -11.56 -14.63 -5.07
N PHE A 289 -10.79 -13.57 -5.30
CA PHE A 289 -9.34 -13.67 -5.55
C PHE A 289 -8.47 -13.40 -4.31
N PHE A 290 -9.05 -13.35 -3.11
CA PHE A 290 -8.31 -13.11 -1.85
C PHE A 290 -8.08 -14.38 -1.01
N HIS A 291 -8.38 -15.56 -1.54
CA HIS A 291 -8.04 -16.86 -0.93
C HIS A 291 -7.25 -17.73 -1.90
N PHE A 292 -6.03 -17.34 -2.24
CA PHE A 292 -4.98 -18.25 -2.73
C PHE A 292 -3.60 -17.70 -2.37
#